data_AF-A0A927R7X1-F1
#
_entry.id   AF-A0A927R7X1-F1
#
_cell.length_a   1.000
_cell.length_b   1.000
_cell.length_c   1.000
_cell.angle_alpha   90.00
_cell.angle_beta   90.00
_cell.angle_gamma   90.00
#
_symmetry.space_group_name_H-M   'P 1'
#
loop_
_entity.id
_entity.type
_entity.pdbx_description
1 polymer ?
#
loop_
_entity_poly.entity_id
_entity_poly.type
_entity_poly.pdbx_seq_one_letter_code
_entity_poly.pdbx_strand_id
1 'polypeptide(L)'
;MEEFMKRLVQVQRDIPWLPQAKGRTYIADELPPLERCATAFGLAFEGNRLLLTRLRDRDWNLTGGCIDPGETPEHAAVREVREEASAKVEVIELIGYQELQKFFPKPPDYRWPHPIDCQVYFRCRLIELSPFEPNPKASTARSSNPAKRDVCLRWRDSRRSTKRAYGALRPGNQGQRG
;
A
#
# COMPACT_ATOMS: atom_id res chain seq x y z
N MET A 1 -10.89 -26.24 -9.06
CA MET A 1 -12.06 -25.40 -8.73
C MET A 1 -11.52 -24.17 -8.06
N GLU A 2 -11.29 -23.11 -8.83
CA GLU A 2 -10.82 -21.83 -8.31
C GLU A 2 -12.00 -21.05 -7.73
N GLU A 3 -11.92 -20.73 -6.45
CA GLU A 3 -12.66 -19.60 -5.89
C GLU A 3 -11.77 -18.96 -4.83
N PHE A 4 -10.70 -18.30 -5.27
CA PHE A 4 -10.03 -17.33 -4.42
C PHE A 4 -10.68 -15.98 -4.72
N MET A 5 -11.24 -15.35 -3.68
CA MET A 5 -11.92 -14.05 -3.78
C MET A 5 -11.28 -13.03 -2.87
N LYS A 6 -10.92 -13.46 -1.66
CA LYS A 6 -10.11 -12.72 -0.69
C LYS A 6 -9.91 -13.55 0.56
N ARG A 7 -8.79 -13.33 1.25
CA ARG A 7 -8.48 -13.89 2.57
C ARG A 7 -8.20 -12.77 3.56
N LEU A 8 -9.01 -12.69 4.62
CA LEU A 8 -8.75 -11.77 5.73
C LEU A 8 -7.45 -12.17 6.44
N VAL A 9 -6.48 -11.25 6.50
CA VAL A 9 -5.19 -11.50 7.15
C VAL A 9 -5.03 -10.74 8.46
N GLN A 10 -5.77 -9.63 8.64
CA GLN A 10 -5.69 -8.84 9.86
C GLN A 10 -6.91 -7.93 10.04
N VAL A 11 -7.23 -7.67 11.31
CA VAL A 11 -8.26 -6.73 11.75
C VAL A 11 -7.62 -5.72 12.69
N GLN A 12 -7.92 -4.44 12.50
CA GLN A 12 -7.49 -3.35 13.37
C GLN A 12 -8.72 -2.61 13.92
N ARG A 13 -8.84 -2.50 15.24
CA ARG A 13 -9.95 -1.81 15.92
C ARG A 13 -9.58 -0.40 16.38
N ASP A 14 -8.29 -0.18 16.65
CA ASP A 14 -7.76 1.11 17.09
C ASP A 14 -6.85 1.69 16.00
N ILE A 15 -7.41 2.58 15.19
CA ILE A 15 -6.69 3.31 14.14
C ILE A 15 -6.47 4.74 14.62
N PRO A 16 -5.28 5.09 15.19
CA PRO A 16 -5.09 6.37 15.88
C PRO A 16 -5.35 7.62 15.04
N TRP A 17 -5.16 7.50 13.72
CA TRP A 17 -5.33 8.59 12.77
C TRP A 17 -6.72 8.63 12.12
N LEU A 18 -7.55 7.60 12.33
CA LEU A 18 -8.94 7.56 11.91
C LEU A 18 -9.80 6.98 13.05
N PRO A 19 -10.05 7.79 14.10
CA PRO A 19 -10.88 7.36 15.22
C PRO A 19 -12.26 6.91 14.74
N GLN A 20 -12.89 5.98 15.49
CA GLN A 20 -14.19 5.40 15.14
C GLN A 20 -14.21 4.72 13.77
N ALA A 21 -13.12 4.04 13.42
CA ALA A 21 -13.05 3.19 12.24
C ALA A 21 -12.40 1.84 12.55
N LYS A 22 -12.73 0.83 11.76
CA LYS A 22 -12.16 -0.52 11.82
C LYS A 22 -11.54 -0.89 10.49
N GLY A 23 -10.28 -1.30 10.53
CA GLY A 23 -9.52 -1.78 9.38
C GLY A 23 -9.66 -3.28 9.24
N ARG A 24 -9.91 -3.77 8.03
CA ARG A 24 -9.81 -5.18 7.66
C ARG A 24 -8.94 -5.27 6.42
N THR A 25 -7.88 -6.04 6.49
CA THR A 25 -6.99 -6.19 5.34
C THR A 25 -7.07 -7.59 4.81
N TYR A 26 -7.11 -7.67 3.50
CA TYR A 26 -7.26 -8.90 2.75
C TYR A 26 -6.09 -9.07 1.80
N ILE A 27 -5.68 -10.31 1.59
CA ILE A 27 -5.00 -10.71 0.36
C ILE A 27 -6.11 -11.06 -0.62
N ALA A 28 -6.07 -10.49 -1.81
CA ALA A 28 -7.10 -10.65 -2.83
C ALA A 28 -6.48 -10.58 -4.22
N ASP A 29 -7.07 -11.31 -5.14
CA ASP A 29 -6.79 -11.33 -6.58
C ASP A 29 -7.72 -10.41 -7.38
N GLU A 30 -8.85 -9.99 -6.79
CA GLU A 30 -9.77 -9.01 -7.36
C GLU A 30 -9.82 -7.70 -6.57
N LEU A 31 -10.00 -6.60 -7.31
CA LEU A 31 -10.19 -5.28 -6.73
C LEU A 31 -11.52 -5.21 -5.98
N PRO A 32 -11.60 -4.43 -4.88
CA PRO A 32 -12.90 -4.05 -4.35
C PRO A 32 -13.65 -3.16 -5.37
N PRO A 33 -14.96 -2.94 -5.18
CA PRO A 33 -15.71 -2.02 -6.04
C PRO A 33 -14.99 -0.68 -6.19
N LEU A 34 -14.78 -0.23 -7.43
CA LEU A 34 -13.89 0.89 -7.74
C LEU A 34 -14.31 2.19 -7.05
N GLU A 35 -15.61 2.38 -6.79
CA GLU A 35 -16.14 3.52 -6.05
C GLU A 35 -15.68 3.58 -4.58
N ARG A 36 -15.11 2.48 -4.07
CA ARG A 36 -14.52 2.40 -2.72
C ARG A 36 -13.01 2.60 -2.75
N CYS A 37 -12.35 2.46 -3.90
CA CYS A 37 -10.91 2.64 -4.03
C CYS A 37 -10.57 4.12 -3.89
N ALA A 38 -9.97 4.49 -2.76
CA ALA A 38 -9.57 5.86 -2.48
C ALA A 38 -8.10 6.12 -2.74
N THR A 39 -7.27 5.12 -2.43
CA THR A 39 -5.81 5.20 -2.54
C THR A 39 -5.23 3.92 -3.10
N ALA A 40 -4.13 4.07 -3.82
CA ALA A 40 -3.38 2.97 -4.40
C ALA A 40 -1.90 3.07 -4.06
N PHE A 41 -1.28 1.92 -3.80
CA PHE A 41 0.11 1.81 -3.41
C PHE A 41 0.85 0.81 -4.30
N GLY A 42 2.05 1.20 -4.74
CA GLY A 42 2.93 0.36 -5.55
C GLY A 42 4.06 -0.23 -4.70
N LEU A 43 4.06 -1.55 -4.51
CA LEU A 43 5.10 -2.27 -3.78
C LEU A 43 6.19 -2.72 -4.76
N ALA A 44 7.17 -1.84 -4.99
CA ALA A 44 8.31 -2.12 -5.85
C ALA A 44 9.48 -2.72 -5.06
N PHE A 45 10.07 -3.79 -5.57
CA PHE A 45 11.17 -4.49 -4.91
C PHE A 45 12.48 -4.38 -5.69
N GLU A 46 13.55 -4.03 -4.97
CA GLU A 46 14.95 -4.17 -5.41
C GLU A 46 15.54 -5.39 -4.71
N GLY A 47 15.49 -6.55 -5.37
CA GLY A 47 15.77 -7.85 -4.75
C GLY A 47 14.84 -8.10 -3.56
N ASN A 48 15.41 -8.22 -2.35
CA ASN A 48 14.66 -8.44 -1.10
C ASN A 48 14.41 -7.14 -0.32
N ARG A 49 14.42 -5.99 -0.99
CA ARG A 49 14.20 -4.68 -0.35
C ARG A 49 13.01 -4.00 -1.00
N LEU A 50 12.09 -3.51 -0.18
CA LEU A 50 10.93 -2.75 -0.61
C LEU A 50 11.33 -1.28 -0.77
N LEU A 51 10.95 -0.65 -1.88
CA LEU A 51 11.04 0.78 -2.09
C LEU A 51 10.05 1.49 -1.15
N LEU A 52 10.54 2.45 -0.38
CA LEU A 52 9.77 3.22 0.58
C LEU A 52 10.03 4.70 0.38
N THR A 53 9.03 5.52 0.67
CA THR A 53 9.11 6.98 0.58
C THR A 53 8.94 7.62 1.95
N ARG A 54 9.68 8.70 2.21
CA ARG A 54 9.50 9.53 3.40
C ARG A 54 8.83 10.83 2.99
N LEU A 55 7.54 10.92 3.27
CA LEU A 55 6.76 12.14 3.05
C LEU A 55 7.29 13.25 3.96
N ARG A 56 7.24 14.52 3.53
CA ARG A 56 7.87 15.63 4.27
C ARG A 56 7.39 15.75 5.72
N ASP A 57 6.10 15.53 5.96
CA ASP A 57 5.46 15.70 7.26
C ASP A 57 5.16 14.35 7.96
N ARG A 58 5.72 13.24 7.46
CA ARG A 58 5.45 11.90 8.00
C ARG A 58 6.71 11.04 8.04
N ASP A 59 6.67 10.00 8.85
CA ASP A 59 7.67 8.94 8.78
C ASP A 59 7.57 8.14 7.48
N TRP A 60 8.52 7.22 7.28
CA TRP A 60 8.58 6.29 6.15
C TRP A 60 7.23 5.61 5.92
N ASN A 61 6.75 5.61 4.68
CA ASN A 61 5.47 5.04 4.28
C ASN A 61 5.64 4.14 3.06
N LEU A 62 4.61 3.34 2.78
CA LEU A 62 4.44 2.74 1.46
C LEU A 62 4.30 3.85 0.42
N THR A 63 4.89 3.61 -0.75
CA THR A 63 4.84 4.54 -1.87
C THR A 63 3.48 4.43 -2.56
N GLY A 64 2.73 5.52 -2.55
CA GLY A 64 1.35 5.53 -3.02
C GLY A 64 0.53 6.68 -2.45
N GLY A 65 -0.66 6.86 -2.98
CA GLY A 65 -1.44 8.07 -2.72
C GLY A 65 -2.86 7.99 -3.25
N CYS A 66 -3.46 9.17 -3.42
CA CYS A 66 -4.86 9.31 -3.83
C CYS A 66 -5.02 8.86 -5.28
N ILE A 67 -6.14 8.21 -5.57
CA ILE A 67 -6.58 7.97 -6.95
C ILE A 67 -7.30 9.24 -7.43
N ASP A 68 -6.88 9.77 -8.57
CA ASP A 68 -7.50 10.97 -9.15
C ASP A 68 -8.83 10.62 -9.86
N PRO A 69 -9.76 11.58 -10.03
CA PRO A 69 -11.02 11.33 -10.71
C PRO A 69 -10.82 10.78 -12.14
N GLY A 70 -11.41 9.61 -12.42
CA GLY A 70 -11.29 8.93 -13.72
C GLY A 70 -10.00 8.10 -13.88
N GLU A 71 -9.11 8.11 -12.89
CA GLU A 71 -7.89 7.31 -12.87
C GLU A 71 -8.17 5.89 -12.39
N THR A 72 -7.50 4.90 -12.98
CA THR A 72 -7.55 3.52 -12.47
C THR A 72 -6.61 3.37 -11.26
N PRO A 73 -6.90 2.46 -10.32
CA PRO A 73 -6.01 2.24 -9.18
C PRO A 73 -4.58 1.87 -9.58
N GLU A 74 -4.40 1.12 -10.67
CA GLU A 74 -3.09 0.75 -11.22
C GLU A 74 -2.32 1.98 -11.71
N HIS A 75 -2.98 2.87 -12.48
CA HIS A 75 -2.35 4.10 -12.96
C HIS A 75 -1.96 5.02 -11.80
N ALA A 76 -2.82 5.13 -10.79
CA ALA A 76 -2.53 5.90 -9.58
C ALA A 76 -1.29 5.37 -8.86
N ALA A 77 -1.16 4.04 -8.70
CA ALA A 77 0.02 3.43 -8.09
C ALA A 77 1.30 3.73 -8.89
N VAL A 78 1.26 3.64 -10.23
CA VAL A 78 2.42 3.97 -11.08
C VAL A 78 2.78 5.45 -10.98
N ARG A 79 1.79 6.35 -11.06
CA ARG A 79 1.97 7.80 -10.95
C ARG A 79 2.59 8.18 -9.60
N GLU A 80 2.03 7.69 -8.51
CA GLU A 80 2.52 8.00 -7.16
C GLU A 80 3.93 7.44 -6.92
N VAL A 81 4.26 6.25 -7.44
CA VAL A 81 5.64 5.73 -7.38
C VAL A 81 6.63 6.60 -8.15
N ARG A 82 6.23 7.10 -9.32
CA ARG A 82 7.06 8.04 -10.08
C ARG A 82 7.26 9.35 -9.32
N GLU A 83 6.20 9.92 -8.79
CA GLU A 83 6.23 11.24 -8.13
C GLU A 83 6.91 11.20 -6.77
N GLU A 84 6.64 10.19 -5.95
CA GLU A 84 7.15 10.14 -4.58
C GLU A 84 8.52 9.47 -4.47
N ALA A 85 8.88 8.59 -5.41
CA ALA A 85 10.10 7.79 -5.31
C ALA A 85 11.09 7.97 -6.47
N SER A 86 10.77 8.81 -7.47
CA SER A 86 11.59 8.98 -8.68
C SER A 86 11.86 7.63 -9.37
N ALA A 87 10.88 6.73 -9.34
CA ALA A 87 11.00 5.36 -9.86
C ALA A 87 9.97 5.08 -10.95
N LYS A 88 10.38 4.39 -12.01
CA LYS A 88 9.47 3.84 -13.02
C LYS A 88 9.19 2.39 -12.70
N VAL A 89 7.91 2.03 -12.71
CA VAL A 89 7.46 0.70 -12.35
C VAL A 89 6.35 0.22 -13.27
N GLU A 90 6.18 -1.10 -13.31
CA GLU A 90 5.06 -1.76 -13.97
C GLU A 90 4.27 -2.56 -12.94
N VAL A 91 2.95 -2.41 -12.92
CA VAL A 91 2.07 -3.23 -12.06
C VAL A 91 2.04 -4.65 -12.60
N ILE A 92 2.31 -5.62 -11.72
CA ILE A 92 2.35 -7.05 -12.05
C ILE A 92 1.07 -7.74 -11.61
N GLU A 93 0.65 -7.49 -10.37
CA GLU A 93 -0.53 -8.15 -9.79
C GLU A 93 -1.09 -7.31 -8.64
N LEU A 94 -2.39 -7.48 -8.40
CA LEU A 94 -3.00 -7.08 -7.13
C LEU A 94 -2.50 -8.01 -6.03
N ILE A 95 -2.14 -7.42 -4.89
CA ILE A 95 -1.80 -8.18 -3.68
C ILE A 95 -3.03 -8.31 -2.78
N GLY A 96 -3.80 -7.23 -2.71
CA GLY A 96 -4.99 -7.12 -1.88
C GLY A 96 -5.22 -5.68 -1.45
N TYR A 97 -6.04 -5.50 -0.42
CA TYR A 97 -6.50 -4.18 -0.02
C TYR A 97 -6.92 -4.14 1.46
N GLN A 98 -6.93 -2.93 2.03
CA GLN A 98 -7.47 -2.65 3.35
C GLN A 98 -8.80 -1.91 3.24
N GLU A 99 -9.87 -2.52 3.77
CA GLU A 99 -11.16 -1.86 4.00
C GLU A 99 -11.11 -1.09 5.33
N LEU A 100 -11.39 0.20 5.27
CA LEU A 100 -11.56 1.09 6.39
C LEU A 100 -13.06 1.37 6.56
N GLN A 101 -13.69 0.64 7.48
CA GLN A 101 -15.09 0.85 7.82
C GLN A 101 -15.21 1.98 8.85
N LYS A 102 -15.87 3.07 8.49
CA LYS A 102 -16.07 4.29 9.28
C LYS A 102 -17.41 4.21 10.00
N PHE A 103 -17.41 4.46 11.31
CA PHE A 103 -18.61 4.43 12.17
C PHE A 103 -19.10 5.82 12.58
N PHE A 104 -18.40 6.87 12.14
CA PHE A 104 -18.85 8.25 12.31
C PHE A 104 -19.78 8.67 11.15
N PRO A 105 -20.73 9.60 11.38
CA PRO A 105 -21.57 10.16 10.32
C PRO A 105 -20.73 10.79 9.22
N LYS A 106 -21.12 10.65 7.94
CA LYS A 106 -20.40 11.27 6.82
C LYS A 106 -20.43 12.80 6.97
N PRO A 107 -19.28 13.48 7.12
CA PRO A 107 -19.26 14.94 7.17
C PRO A 107 -19.73 15.56 5.84
N PRO A 108 -20.25 16.81 5.86
CA PRO A 108 -20.43 17.59 4.63
C PRO A 108 -19.12 17.68 3.83
N ASP A 109 -19.21 17.67 2.50
CA ASP A 109 -18.07 17.78 1.56
C ASP A 109 -16.97 16.73 1.74
N TYR A 110 -17.29 15.59 2.38
CA TYR A 110 -16.34 14.52 2.60
C TYR A 110 -15.95 13.82 1.30
N ARG A 111 -14.73 14.08 0.83
CA ARG A 111 -14.17 13.59 -0.44
C ARG A 111 -13.89 12.09 -0.50
N TRP A 112 -13.88 11.41 0.64
CA TRP A 112 -13.51 9.99 0.71
C TRP A 112 -14.73 9.07 0.67
N PRO A 113 -14.60 7.86 0.12
CA PRO A 113 -15.65 6.84 0.19
C PRO A 113 -16.13 6.62 1.63
N HIS A 114 -17.43 6.41 1.78
CA HIS A 114 -18.11 6.22 3.06
C HIS A 114 -19.33 5.30 2.85
N PRO A 115 -19.61 4.35 3.76
CA PRO A 115 -18.92 4.10 5.03
C PRO A 115 -17.64 3.27 4.90
N ILE A 116 -17.32 2.77 3.70
CA ILE A 116 -16.15 1.93 3.46
C ILE A 116 -15.25 2.61 2.45
N ASP A 117 -13.97 2.67 2.80
CA ASP A 117 -12.87 3.24 2.02
C ASP A 117 -11.79 2.17 1.87
N CYS A 118 -11.32 1.94 0.65
CA CYS A 118 -10.36 0.91 0.32
C CYS A 118 -9.01 1.51 -0.08
N GLN A 119 -7.96 1.03 0.59
CA GLN A 119 -6.57 1.23 0.18
C GLN A 119 -6.09 -0.02 -0.55
N VAL A 120 -5.73 0.08 -1.83
CA VAL A 120 -5.31 -1.07 -2.63
C VAL A 120 -3.79 -1.14 -2.77
N TYR A 121 -3.26 -2.36 -2.81
CA TYR A 121 -1.81 -2.62 -2.85
C TYR A 121 -1.47 -3.47 -4.07
N PHE A 122 -0.60 -2.96 -4.92
CA PHE A 122 -0.11 -3.65 -6.11
C PHE A 122 1.34 -4.09 -5.92
N ARG A 123 1.67 -5.27 -6.46
CA ARG A 123 3.06 -5.64 -6.65
C ARG A 123 3.55 -4.98 -7.92
N CYS A 124 4.70 -4.32 -7.84
CA CYS A 124 5.28 -3.64 -8.98
C CYS A 124 6.66 -4.20 -9.29
N ARG A 125 6.95 -4.33 -10.59
CA ARG A 125 8.31 -4.56 -11.09
C ARG A 125 9.00 -3.22 -11.25
N LEU A 126 10.17 -3.08 -10.63
CA LEU A 126 11.01 -1.90 -10.79
C LEU A 126 11.65 -1.94 -12.19
N ILE A 127 11.39 -0.92 -13.00
CA ILE A 127 11.97 -0.76 -14.34
C ILE A 127 13.19 0.14 -14.27
N GLU A 128 13.07 1.25 -13.54
CA GLU A 128 14.14 2.23 -13.38
C GLU A 128 14.03 2.89 -12.01
N LEU A 129 15.16 3.12 -11.36
CA LEU A 129 15.27 3.93 -10.15
C LEU A 129 16.23 5.09 -10.42
N SER A 130 15.69 6.30 -10.56
CA SER A 130 16.49 7.50 -10.77
C SER A 130 16.95 8.07 -9.42
N PRO A 131 18.04 8.87 -9.39
CA PRO A 131 18.41 9.62 -8.19
C PRO A 131 17.20 10.42 -7.67
N PHE A 132 16.91 10.28 -6.38
CA PHE A 132 15.77 10.94 -5.79
C PHE A 132 16.06 12.44 -5.59
N GLU A 133 15.18 13.28 -6.13
CA GLU A 133 15.17 14.72 -5.86
C GLU A 133 14.00 15.09 -4.94
N PRO A 134 14.24 15.76 -3.80
CA PRO A 134 13.19 16.21 -2.91
C PRO A 134 12.15 17.05 -3.65
N ASN A 135 10.88 16.68 -3.51
CA ASN A 135 9.76 17.31 -4.21
C ASN A 135 8.65 17.68 -3.21
N PRO A 136 7.54 18.31 -3.62
CA PRO A 136 6.50 18.72 -2.69
C PRO A 136 5.89 17.57 -1.86
N LYS A 137 5.88 16.33 -2.39
CA LYS A 137 5.32 15.16 -1.69
C LYS A 137 6.34 14.48 -0.76
N ALA A 138 7.56 14.25 -1.24
CA ALA A 138 8.56 13.41 -0.56
C ALA A 138 9.90 14.12 -0.33
N SER A 139 10.52 13.78 0.80
CA SER A 139 11.84 14.27 1.21
C SER A 139 12.98 13.30 0.86
N THR A 140 12.69 12.00 0.77
CA THR A 140 13.65 10.96 0.37
C THR A 140 12.92 9.66 -0.01
N ALA A 141 13.53 8.84 -0.86
CA ALA A 141 13.08 7.49 -1.21
C ALA A 141 14.24 6.50 -1.15
N ARG A 142 14.01 5.28 -0.65
CA ARG A 142 15.06 4.26 -0.52
C ARG A 142 14.54 2.84 -0.39
N SER A 143 15.19 1.89 -1.07
CA SER A 143 15.02 0.46 -0.86
C SER A 143 15.48 0.00 0.53
N SER A 144 14.60 -0.66 1.28
CA SER A 144 14.91 -1.21 2.61
C SER A 144 14.30 -2.57 2.90
N ASN A 145 14.85 -3.25 3.90
CA ASN A 145 14.11 -4.31 4.54
C ASN A 145 13.06 -3.68 5.47
N PRO A 146 11.75 -3.82 5.19
CA PRO A 146 10.72 -3.17 6.01
C PRO A 146 10.67 -3.72 7.44
N ALA A 147 11.21 -4.92 7.71
CA ALA A 147 11.33 -5.44 9.08
C ALA A 147 12.44 -4.78 9.91
N LYS A 148 13.36 -4.03 9.27
CA LYS A 148 14.49 -3.34 9.93
C LYS A 148 14.24 -1.85 10.13
N ARG A 149 13.08 -1.33 9.73
CA ARG A 149 12.71 0.08 9.90
C ARG A 149 11.36 0.15 10.60
N ASP A 150 11.15 1.23 11.34
CA ASP A 150 9.82 1.71 11.68
C ASP A 150 9.18 2.28 10.40
N VAL A 151 8.97 1.39 9.42
CA VAL A 151 8.13 1.71 8.28
C VAL A 151 6.75 1.90 8.88
N CYS A 152 6.20 3.10 8.75
CA CYS A 152 4.79 3.37 8.98
C CYS A 152 4.00 2.72 7.83
N LEU A 153 4.11 1.39 7.71
CA LEU A 153 2.98 0.59 7.26
C LEU A 153 1.95 0.88 8.34
N ARG A 154 0.96 1.74 8.12
CA ARG A 154 -0.03 2.07 9.16
C ARG A 154 -0.85 0.81 9.52
N TRP A 155 -0.26 0.03 10.41
CA TRP A 155 -0.71 -1.19 11.06
C TRP A 155 -0.12 -1.11 12.47
N ARG A 156 -0.91 -0.70 13.47
CA ARG A 156 -0.43 -0.72 14.86
C ARG A 156 -1.29 -1.71 15.64
N ASP A 157 -0.78 -2.92 15.80
CA ASP A 157 -0.50 -3.42 17.15
C ASP A 157 0.65 -4.46 17.14
N SER A 158 1.57 -4.24 18.09
CA SER A 158 2.75 -4.97 18.55
C SER A 158 3.66 -5.72 17.55
N ARG A 159 4.96 -5.64 17.85
CA ARG A 159 6.20 -6.26 17.31
C ARG A 159 6.18 -7.69 16.70
N ARG A 160 5.03 -8.36 16.53
CA ARG A 160 4.87 -9.69 15.92
C ARG A 160 4.33 -9.69 14.48
N SER A 161 3.63 -8.64 14.06
CA SER A 161 2.79 -8.66 12.83
C SER A 161 3.54 -8.35 11.52
N THR A 162 4.63 -7.57 11.57
CA THR A 162 5.43 -7.19 10.39
C THR A 162 6.08 -8.37 9.67
N LYS A 163 6.36 -9.47 10.38
CA LYS A 163 6.96 -10.68 9.76
C LYS A 163 5.99 -11.45 8.85
N ARG A 164 4.69 -11.47 9.18
CA ARG A 164 3.69 -12.28 8.45
C ARG A 164 3.21 -11.62 7.15
N ALA A 165 2.95 -10.32 7.18
CA ALA A 165 2.60 -9.57 5.96
C ALA A 165 3.78 -9.55 4.99
N TYR A 166 5.00 -9.24 5.45
CA TYR A 166 6.19 -9.25 4.59
C TYR A 166 6.50 -10.62 3.97
N GLY A 167 6.25 -11.72 4.69
CA GLY A 167 6.42 -13.07 4.17
C GLY A 167 5.47 -13.42 3.02
N ALA A 168 4.27 -12.83 2.98
CA ALA A 168 3.28 -13.04 1.92
C ALA A 168 3.55 -12.20 0.66
N LEU A 169 4.37 -11.15 0.75
CA LEU A 169 4.66 -10.20 -0.34
C LEU A 169 5.95 -10.53 -1.10
N ARG A 170 6.67 -11.58 -0.69
CA ARG A 170 7.91 -11.98 -1.36
C ARG A 170 7.61 -12.70 -2.67
N PRO A 171 8.42 -12.47 -3.72
CA PRO A 171 8.51 -13.43 -4.82
C PRO A 171 8.88 -14.79 -4.23
N GLY A 172 8.12 -15.84 -4.56
CA GLY A 172 8.49 -17.22 -4.22
C GLY A 172 9.85 -17.53 -4.81
N ASN A 173 10.83 -17.87 -3.97
CA ASN A 173 12.17 -18.26 -4.40
C ASN A 173 12.10 -19.68 -4.97
N GLN A 174 11.66 -19.84 -6.22
CA GLN A 174 11.87 -21.08 -6.94
C GLN A 174 13.32 -21.13 -7.45
N GLY A 175 14.11 -22.00 -6.83
CA GLY A 175 15.22 -22.67 -7.50
C GLY A 175 16.56 -21.94 -7.60
N GLN A 176 17.31 -21.89 -6.50
CA GLN A 176 18.73 -22.25 -6.54
C GLN A 176 19.00 -23.21 -5.38
N ARG A 177 18.87 -24.51 -5.66
CA ARG A 177 19.65 -25.54 -4.99
C ARG A 177 20.68 -26.00 -6.02
N GLY A 178 21.95 -25.94 -5.64
CA GLY A 178 23.05 -26.50 -6.43
C GLY A 178 23.06 -28.02 -6.41
#